data_AF-A0A918HQG9-F1
#
_entry.id   AF-A0A918HQG9-F1
#
_cell.length_a   1.000
_cell.length_b   1.000
_cell.length_c   1.000
_cell.angle_alpha   90.00
_cell.angle_beta   90.00
_cell.angle_gamma   90.00
#
_symmetry.space_group_name_H-M   'P 1'
#
loop_
_entity.id
_entity.type
_entity.pdbx_description
1 polymer ?
#
loop_
_entity_poly.entity_id
_entity_poly.type
_entity_poly.pdbx_seq_one_letter_code
_entity_poly.pdbx_strand_id
1 'polypeptide(L)'
;MMDELRPGRAEMNRLTTTLRITGETESVVAMQVGYQRQAISRGSDPAVNGGPRLQVDFSSGQALLYADRPQRQQVGERLGNTVRLWSKEYRVHRRRLWPKLLFTVSAGERTVLRVRERFGRNGGARVFDTHSDAALDPVVALALLLLEGRPHTMGFGRGDYDL
;
A
#
# COMPACT_ATOMS: atom_id res chain seq x y z
N MET A 1 -21.56 -3.49 18.63
CA MET A 1 -20.11 -3.40 18.87
C MET A 1 -19.54 -2.65 17.68
N MET A 2 -19.10 -1.39 17.84
CA MET A 2 -18.51 -0.67 16.70
C MET A 2 -17.21 -1.38 16.33
N ASP A 3 -17.09 -1.83 15.09
CA ASP A 3 -15.86 -2.40 14.56
C ASP A 3 -14.77 -1.33 14.56
N GLU A 4 -14.02 -1.27 15.65
CA GLU A 4 -13.03 -0.24 15.89
C GLU A 4 -11.79 -0.53 15.03
N LEU A 5 -11.58 0.31 14.02
CA LEU A 5 -10.43 0.20 13.13
C LEU A 5 -9.19 0.71 13.87
N ARG A 6 -8.12 -0.07 13.85
CA ARG A 6 -6.85 0.26 14.49
C ARG A 6 -6.16 1.40 13.75
N PRO A 7 -5.76 2.48 14.43
CA PRO A 7 -5.07 3.59 13.79
C PRO A 7 -3.67 3.18 13.35
N GLY A 8 -3.20 3.77 12.26
CA GLY A 8 -1.87 3.58 11.72
C GLY A 8 -1.44 4.78 10.89
N ARG A 9 -0.21 4.72 10.41
CA ARG A 9 0.39 5.78 9.59
C ARG A 9 1.25 5.17 8.51
N ALA A 10 1.11 5.69 7.30
CA ALA A 10 1.98 5.37 6.20
C ALA A 10 2.74 6.60 5.69
N GLU A 11 3.99 6.38 5.30
CA GLU A 11 4.82 7.35 4.60
C GLU A 11 5.26 6.74 3.28
N MET A 12 4.98 7.44 2.18
CA MET A 12 5.17 6.97 0.82
C MET A 12 6.06 7.95 0.05
N ASN A 13 7.14 7.40 -0.49
CA ASN A 13 7.96 8.00 -1.52
C ASN A 13 7.87 7.15 -2.79
N ARG A 14 8.49 7.59 -3.87
CA ARG A 14 8.59 6.81 -5.11
C ARG A 14 9.23 5.43 -4.88
N LEU A 15 10.31 5.40 -4.11
CA LEU A 15 11.14 4.20 -3.90
C LEU A 15 10.65 3.31 -2.77
N THR A 16 10.07 3.89 -1.72
CA THR A 16 9.74 3.17 -0.49
C THR A 16 8.40 3.63 0.09
N THR A 17 7.67 2.71 0.70
CA THR A 17 6.50 3.04 1.53
C THR A 17 6.55 2.26 2.82
N THR A 18 6.45 2.93 3.97
CA THR A 18 6.41 2.28 5.28
C THR A 18 5.05 2.47 5.91
N LEU A 19 4.43 1.39 6.36
CA LEU A 19 3.19 1.37 7.13
C LEU A 19 3.49 0.91 8.57
N ARG A 20 3.03 1.68 9.55
CA ARG A 20 3.05 1.35 10.97
C ARG A 20 1.61 1.32 11.49
N ILE A 21 1.22 0.25 12.17
CA ILE A 21 -0.12 0.09 12.75
C ILE A 21 0.03 0.08 14.26
N THR A 22 -0.85 0.80 14.96
CA THR A 22 -0.83 0.87 16.42
C THR A 22 -1.12 -0.52 17.01
N GLY A 23 -0.26 -0.95 17.93
CA GLY A 23 -0.34 -2.28 18.55
C GLY A 23 0.35 -3.40 17.77
N GLU A 24 0.88 -3.14 16.58
CA GLU A 24 1.76 -4.09 15.87
C GLU A 24 3.23 -3.77 16.18
N THR A 25 4.01 -4.80 16.52
CA THR A 25 5.45 -4.65 16.84
C THR A 25 6.28 -4.32 15.60
N GLU A 26 5.86 -4.81 14.43
CA GLU A 26 6.59 -4.70 13.18
C GLU A 26 5.91 -3.74 12.20
N SER A 27 6.71 -2.92 11.51
CA SER A 27 6.24 -2.18 10.33
C SER A 27 6.12 -3.10 9.12
N VAL A 28 5.31 -2.70 8.15
CA VAL A 28 5.31 -3.29 6.81
C VAL A 28 5.96 -2.29 5.86
N VAL A 29 6.87 -2.76 5.01
CA VAL A 29 7.62 -1.91 4.08
C VAL A 29 7.40 -2.40 2.67
N ALA A 30 7.20 -1.46 1.75
CA ALA A 30 7.26 -1.67 0.32
C ALA A 30 8.53 -1.00 -0.23
N MET A 31 9.26 -1.70 -1.09
CA MET A 31 10.44 -1.18 -1.78
C MET A 31 10.36 -1.41 -3.28
N GLN A 32 10.89 -0.46 -4.06
CA GLN A 32 10.98 -0.63 -5.50
C GLN A 32 12.00 -1.73 -5.85
N VAL A 33 11.55 -2.77 -6.56
CA VAL A 33 12.38 -3.92 -6.99
C VAL A 33 12.43 -4.06 -8.51
N GLY A 34 12.22 -2.96 -9.23
CA GLY A 34 12.24 -2.90 -10.68
C GLY A 34 11.40 -1.75 -11.21
N TYR A 35 11.38 -1.59 -12.53
CA TYR A 35 10.53 -0.58 -13.17
C TYR A 35 9.07 -0.80 -12.79
N GLN A 36 8.48 0.19 -12.12
CA GLN A 36 7.07 0.18 -11.69
C GLN A 36 6.65 -1.03 -10.85
N ARG A 37 7.58 -1.65 -10.10
CA ARG A 37 7.32 -2.82 -9.24
C ARG A 37 7.70 -2.52 -7.80
N GLN A 38 6.80 -2.83 -6.88
CA GLN A 38 6.97 -2.65 -5.43
C GLN A 38 6.86 -4.00 -4.73
N ALA A 39 7.88 -4.41 -4.00
CA ALA A 39 7.90 -5.61 -3.17
C ALA A 39 7.57 -5.24 -1.72
N ILE A 40 6.64 -5.95 -1.10
CA ILE A 40 6.14 -5.71 0.24
C ILE A 40 6.65 -6.80 1.18
N SER A 41 7.34 -6.43 2.25
CA SER A 41 7.79 -7.31 3.32
C SER A 41 7.24 -6.86 4.68
N ARG A 42 7.16 -7.80 5.61
CA ARG A 42 6.95 -7.49 7.03
C ARG A 42 8.33 -7.27 7.66
N GLY A 43 8.43 -6.34 8.60
CA GLY A 43 9.69 -5.87 9.16
C GLY A 43 10.35 -4.77 8.32
N SER A 44 11.26 -4.03 8.94
CA SER A 44 11.97 -2.90 8.31
C SER A 44 13.24 -3.31 7.55
N ASP A 45 13.72 -4.54 7.72
CA ASP A 45 14.93 -5.05 7.08
C ASP A 45 14.57 -6.24 6.15
N PRO A 46 14.55 -6.04 4.82
CA PRO A 46 14.27 -7.10 3.86
C PRO A 46 15.36 -8.19 3.80
N ALA A 47 16.58 -7.92 4.27
CA ALA A 47 17.66 -8.91 4.25
C ALA A 47 17.51 -9.94 5.37
N VAL A 48 16.86 -9.55 6.47
CA VAL A 48 16.58 -10.42 7.64
C VAL A 48 15.26 -11.18 7.46
N ASN A 49 14.30 -10.60 6.74
CA ASN A 49 12.99 -11.19 6.50
C ASN A 49 13.01 -11.93 5.16
N GLY A 50 12.90 -13.27 5.18
CA GLY A 50 13.14 -14.21 4.07
C GLY A 50 12.32 -14.01 2.79
N GLY A 51 12.55 -12.90 2.09
CA GLY A 51 11.85 -12.47 0.88
C GLY A 51 10.63 -11.59 1.15
N PRO A 52 10.13 -10.86 0.13
CA PRO A 52 8.85 -10.18 0.24
C PRO A 52 7.71 -11.17 0.56
N ARG A 53 6.53 -10.70 0.94
CA ARG A 53 5.32 -11.56 1.01
C ARG A 53 4.42 -11.35 -0.19
N LEU A 54 4.52 -10.18 -0.81
CA LEU A 54 3.68 -9.76 -1.92
C LEU A 54 4.44 -8.77 -2.79
N GLN A 55 4.20 -8.78 -4.10
CA GLN A 55 4.70 -7.78 -5.03
C GLN A 55 3.52 -7.16 -5.79
N VAL A 56 3.52 -5.83 -5.92
CA VAL A 56 2.59 -5.08 -6.76
C VAL A 56 3.32 -4.64 -8.02
N ASP A 57 2.79 -5.01 -9.17
CA ASP A 57 3.30 -4.66 -10.49
C ASP A 57 2.33 -3.70 -11.19
N PHE A 58 2.82 -2.54 -11.60
CA PHE A 58 2.03 -1.53 -12.31
C PHE A 58 2.31 -1.48 -13.83
N SER A 59 3.22 -2.31 -14.34
CA SER A 59 3.73 -2.21 -15.72
C SER A 59 2.74 -2.58 -16.82
N SER A 60 1.73 -3.41 -16.53
CA SER A 60 0.77 -3.93 -17.51
C SER A 60 -0.41 -3.00 -17.82
N GLY A 61 -0.41 -1.74 -17.36
CA GLY A 61 -1.56 -0.83 -17.44
C GLY A 61 -2.70 -1.17 -16.47
N GLN A 62 -2.85 -2.45 -16.13
CA GLN A 62 -3.55 -2.98 -14.96
C GLN A 62 -2.55 -3.35 -13.87
N ALA A 63 -2.88 -3.08 -12.60
CA ALA A 63 -2.03 -3.48 -11.49
C ALA A 63 -2.24 -4.95 -11.12
N LEU A 64 -1.17 -5.73 -11.11
CA LEU A 64 -1.16 -7.16 -10.78
C LEU A 64 -0.43 -7.41 -9.47
N LEU A 65 -0.88 -8.44 -8.71
CA LEU A 65 -0.30 -8.80 -7.43
C LEU A 65 0.23 -10.23 -7.47
N TYR A 66 1.48 -10.40 -7.03
CA TYR A 66 2.19 -11.68 -7.05
C TYR A 66 2.64 -12.06 -5.65
N ALA A 67 2.46 -13.32 -5.27
CA ALA A 67 3.07 -13.83 -4.04
C ALA A 67 4.57 -13.97 -4.23
N ASP A 68 5.32 -13.81 -3.14
CA ASP A 68 6.72 -14.15 -3.14
C ASP A 68 6.87 -15.67 -3.06
N ARG A 69 7.08 -16.28 -4.22
CA ARG A 69 7.36 -17.70 -4.39
C ARG A 69 8.38 -17.86 -5.52
N PRO A 70 9.15 -18.98 -5.54
CA PRO A 70 10.14 -19.25 -6.57
C PRO A 70 9.58 -19.16 -8.00
N GLN A 71 8.30 -19.50 -8.15
CA GLN A 71 7.52 -19.26 -9.34
C GLN A 71 6.58 -18.10 -9.05
N ARG A 72 6.66 -17.05 -9.86
CA ARG A 72 5.89 -15.80 -9.73
C ARG A 72 4.39 -16.07 -9.88
N GLN A 73 3.74 -16.50 -8.80
CA GLN A 73 2.33 -16.85 -8.79
C GLN A 73 1.49 -15.57 -8.67
N GLN A 74 0.65 -15.29 -9.68
CA GLN A 74 -0.33 -14.24 -9.57
C GLN A 74 -1.38 -14.64 -8.52
N VAL A 75 -1.55 -13.78 -7.52
CA VAL A 75 -2.49 -13.97 -6.42
C VAL A 75 -3.55 -12.90 -6.34
N GLY A 76 -3.42 -11.85 -7.16
CA GLY A 76 -4.42 -10.81 -7.23
C GLY A 76 -4.26 -9.88 -8.40
N GLU A 77 -5.24 -9.02 -8.53
CA GLU A 77 -5.34 -8.00 -9.57
C GLU A 77 -6.27 -6.88 -9.14
N ARG A 78 -6.11 -5.73 -9.80
CA ARG A 78 -7.04 -4.62 -9.70
C ARG A 78 -7.83 -4.44 -10.98
N LEU A 79 -9.16 -4.45 -10.87
CA LEU A 79 -10.11 -4.18 -11.94
C LEU A 79 -11.02 -3.03 -11.54
N GLY A 80 -10.81 -1.85 -12.15
CA GLY A 80 -11.54 -0.64 -11.78
C GLY A 80 -11.35 -0.24 -10.31
N ASN A 81 -12.43 -0.32 -9.54
CA ASN A 81 -12.44 -0.06 -8.10
C ASN A 81 -12.44 -1.34 -7.25
N THR A 82 -12.37 -2.52 -7.86
CA THR A 82 -12.29 -3.81 -7.15
C THR A 82 -10.87 -4.33 -7.18
N VAL A 83 -10.39 -4.81 -6.04
CA VAL A 83 -9.12 -5.53 -5.90
C VAL A 83 -9.44 -6.95 -5.47
N ARG A 84 -9.08 -7.93 -6.29
CA ARG A 84 -9.16 -9.34 -5.92
C ARG A 84 -7.78 -9.79 -5.46
N LEU A 85 -7.66 -10.32 -4.25
CA LEU A 85 -6.39 -10.78 -3.69
C LEU A 85 -6.62 -12.01 -2.81
N TRP A 86 -5.92 -13.10 -3.10
CA TRP A 86 -6.09 -14.41 -2.44
C TRP A 86 -7.55 -14.85 -2.35
N SER A 87 -8.27 -14.75 -3.48
CA SER A 87 -9.69 -15.08 -3.60
C SER A 87 -10.64 -14.25 -2.74
N LYS A 88 -10.16 -13.16 -2.11
CA LYS A 88 -11.00 -12.17 -1.44
C LYS A 88 -11.17 -10.94 -2.31
N GLU A 89 -12.35 -10.35 -2.28
CA GLU A 89 -12.65 -9.10 -2.96
C GLU A 89 -12.65 -7.92 -1.99
N TYR A 90 -11.98 -6.86 -2.41
CA TYR A 90 -11.91 -5.60 -1.72
C TYR A 90 -12.43 -4.50 -2.64
N ARG A 91 -13.48 -3.79 -2.23
CA ARG A 91 -14.05 -2.69 -3.00
C ARG A 91 -13.51 -1.37 -2.48
N VAL A 92 -12.88 -0.61 -3.37
CA VAL A 92 -12.32 0.69 -3.07
C VAL A 92 -13.33 1.78 -3.39
N HIS A 93 -13.56 2.64 -2.40
CA HIS A 93 -14.48 3.77 -2.50
C HIS A 93 -13.68 5.04 -2.33
N ARG A 94 -13.33 5.66 -3.46
CA ARG A 94 -12.53 6.88 -3.48
C ARG A 94 -13.42 8.11 -3.39
N ARG A 95 -13.12 9.01 -2.45
CA ARG A 95 -13.72 10.36 -2.41
C ARG A 95 -12.82 11.32 -3.18
N ARG A 96 -13.40 12.04 -4.15
CA ARG A 96 -12.68 13.06 -4.92
C ARG A 96 -12.52 14.32 -4.07
N LEU A 97 -11.40 14.41 -3.36
CA LEU A 97 -11.00 15.59 -2.59
C LEU A 97 -9.66 16.10 -3.13
N TRP A 98 -9.64 16.67 -4.32
CA TRP A 98 -8.40 17.19 -4.91
C TRP A 98 -7.81 18.30 -4.02
N PRO A 99 -6.50 18.32 -3.74
CA PRO A 99 -5.45 17.44 -4.26
C PRO A 99 -5.18 16.15 -3.46
N LYS A 100 -5.95 15.88 -2.39
CA LYS A 100 -5.72 14.77 -1.46
C LYS A 100 -6.34 13.45 -1.90
N LEU A 101 -5.67 12.37 -1.56
CA LEU A 101 -6.23 11.04 -1.60
C LEU A 101 -7.02 10.73 -0.33
N LEU A 102 -8.31 10.45 -0.49
CA LEU A 102 -9.17 9.92 0.57
C LEU A 102 -9.93 8.74 -0.01
N PHE A 103 -9.80 7.57 0.61
CA PHE A 103 -10.57 6.40 0.21
C PHE A 103 -10.84 5.47 1.39
N THR A 104 -11.85 4.63 1.22
CA THR A 104 -12.14 3.52 2.10
C THR A 104 -12.14 2.23 1.31
N VAL A 105 -11.91 1.11 1.97
CA VAL A 105 -11.97 -0.22 1.38
C VAL A 105 -12.95 -1.06 2.18
N SER A 106 -13.86 -1.74 1.49
CA SER A 106 -14.76 -2.72 2.09
C SER A 106 -14.46 -4.14 1.63
N ALA A 107 -14.70 -5.11 2.51
CA ALA A 107 -14.73 -6.53 2.21
C ALA A 107 -16.14 -7.04 2.56
N GLY A 108 -16.93 -7.37 1.54
CA GLY A 108 -18.39 -7.45 1.70
C GLY A 108 -18.98 -6.12 2.17
N GLU A 109 -19.82 -6.16 3.20
CA GLU A 109 -20.50 -4.99 3.78
C GLU A 109 -19.65 -4.24 4.82
N ARG A 110 -18.51 -4.79 5.25
CA ARG A 110 -17.66 -4.21 6.31
C ARG A 110 -16.57 -3.33 5.72
N THR A 111 -16.41 -2.13 6.27
CA THR A 111 -15.22 -1.30 5.99
C THR A 111 -14.01 -1.88 6.71
N VAL A 112 -12.97 -2.25 5.99
CA VAL A 112 -11.75 -2.86 6.55
C VAL A 112 -10.53 -1.93 6.54
N LEU A 113 -10.56 -0.88 5.74
CA LEU A 113 -9.48 0.11 5.68
C LEU A 113 -10.05 1.49 5.37
N ARG A 114 -9.57 2.51 6.08
CA ARG A 114 -9.77 3.92 5.76
C ARG A 114 -8.41 4.58 5.61
N VAL A 115 -8.23 5.39 4.57
CA VAL A 115 -6.97 6.07 4.30
C VAL A 115 -7.24 7.52 3.98
N ARG A 116 -6.55 8.41 4.69
CA ARG A 116 -6.60 9.86 4.45
C ARG A 116 -5.18 10.39 4.29
N GLU A 117 -4.93 11.03 3.15
CA GLU A 117 -3.71 11.78 2.93
C GLU A 117 -3.69 13.08 3.77
N ARG A 118 -2.55 13.33 4.41
CA ARG A 118 -2.23 14.59 5.09
C ARG A 118 -1.57 15.55 4.11
N PHE A 119 -1.64 16.85 4.38
CA PHE A 119 -0.83 17.81 3.62
C PHE A 119 0.66 17.49 3.81
N GLY A 120 1.40 17.43 2.70
CA GLY A 120 2.78 16.98 2.65
C GLY A 120 3.77 17.91 3.38
N ARG A 121 4.89 17.34 3.82
CA ARG A 121 6.11 18.06 4.20
C ARG A 121 6.95 18.34 2.94
N ASN A 122 7.82 19.36 3.00
CA ASN A 122 8.87 19.61 2.02
C ASN A 122 9.69 18.32 1.80
N GLY A 123 9.85 17.86 0.55
CA GLY A 123 10.68 16.68 0.23
C GLY A 123 10.04 15.63 -0.69
N GLY A 124 8.76 15.78 -1.08
CA GLY A 124 8.11 14.88 -2.06
C GLY A 124 7.47 13.62 -1.49
N ALA A 125 7.57 13.39 -0.16
CA ALA A 125 6.89 12.30 0.54
C ALA A 125 5.39 12.60 0.76
N ARG A 126 4.56 11.58 0.57
CA ARG A 126 3.13 11.59 0.91
C ARG A 126 2.90 10.85 2.21
N VAL A 127 2.15 11.46 3.13
CA VAL A 127 1.86 10.88 4.44
C VAL A 127 0.37 10.59 4.54
N PHE A 128 0.03 9.41 5.04
CA PHE A 128 -1.35 8.97 5.21
C PHE A 128 -1.62 8.58 6.66
N ASP A 129 -2.76 9.04 7.18
CA ASP A 129 -3.39 8.41 8.34
C ASP A 129 -4.19 7.21 7.83
N THR A 130 -3.96 6.03 8.43
CA THR A 130 -4.67 4.79 8.09
C THR A 130 -5.46 4.30 9.29
N HIS A 131 -6.59 3.64 9.03
CA HIS A 131 -7.34 2.92 10.07
C HIS A 131 -7.75 1.58 9.49
N SER A 132 -7.21 0.48 10.03
CA SER A 132 -7.37 -0.86 9.48
C SER A 132 -8.01 -1.82 10.47
N ASP A 133 -8.83 -2.72 9.96
CA ASP A 133 -9.42 -3.82 10.72
C ASP A 133 -8.34 -4.69 11.39
N ALA A 134 -8.66 -5.26 12.56
CA ALA A 134 -7.76 -6.18 13.26
C ALA A 134 -7.49 -7.46 12.46
N ALA A 135 -8.47 -7.94 11.70
CA ALA A 135 -8.35 -9.14 10.87
C ALA A 135 -7.73 -8.89 9.49
N LEU A 136 -7.49 -7.63 9.11
CA LEU A 136 -6.84 -7.29 7.85
C LEU A 136 -5.31 -7.47 7.98
N ASP A 137 -4.74 -8.36 7.16
CA ASP A 137 -3.28 -8.54 7.11
C ASP A 137 -2.61 -7.19 6.74
N PRO A 138 -1.68 -6.67 7.56
CA PRO A 138 -0.95 -5.44 7.29
C PRO A 138 -0.27 -5.38 5.90
N VAL A 139 0.16 -6.51 5.34
CA VAL A 139 0.69 -6.60 3.97
C VAL A 139 -0.38 -6.27 2.93
N VAL A 140 -1.61 -6.77 3.14
CA VAL A 140 -2.76 -6.45 2.28
C VAL A 140 -3.12 -4.98 2.42
N ALA A 141 -3.13 -4.45 3.64
CA ALA A 141 -3.41 -3.03 3.88
C ALA A 141 -2.42 -2.13 3.11
N LEU A 142 -1.12 -2.46 3.15
CA LEU A 142 -0.11 -1.72 2.39
C LEU A 142 -0.30 -1.91 0.87
N ALA A 143 -0.61 -3.10 0.39
CA ALA A 143 -0.89 -3.35 -1.03
C ALA A 143 -2.04 -2.48 -1.56
N LEU A 144 -3.15 -2.43 -0.82
CA LEU A 144 -4.31 -1.59 -1.14
C LEU A 144 -3.94 -0.10 -1.16
N LEU A 145 -3.10 0.34 -0.22
CA LEU A 145 -2.57 1.70 -0.21
C LEU A 145 -1.71 1.99 -1.44
N LEU A 146 -0.81 1.10 -1.84
CA LEU A 146 0.04 1.28 -3.02
C LEU A 146 -0.79 1.40 -4.31
N LEU A 147 -1.88 0.63 -4.42
CA LEU A 147 -2.76 0.65 -5.59
C LEU A 147 -3.45 2.00 -5.79
N GLU A 148 -3.82 2.68 -4.72
CA GLU A 148 -4.42 4.02 -4.75
C GLU A 148 -3.37 5.14 -4.75
N GLY A 149 -2.30 4.96 -3.97
CA GLY A 149 -1.21 5.91 -3.81
C GLY A 149 -0.32 6.02 -5.04
N ARG A 150 -0.19 4.94 -5.83
CA ARG A 150 0.56 4.88 -7.09
C ARG A 150 1.96 5.52 -7.00
N PRO A 151 2.84 5.03 -6.10
CA PRO A 151 4.17 5.63 -5.91
C PRO A 151 5.02 5.66 -7.18
N HIS A 152 4.79 4.74 -8.12
CA HIS A 152 5.45 4.73 -9.42
C HIS A 152 5.22 5.98 -10.29
N THR A 153 4.15 6.74 -10.01
CA THR A 153 3.84 8.01 -10.69
C THR A 153 4.41 9.24 -9.99
N MET A 154 4.96 9.07 -8.77
CA MET A 154 5.55 10.17 -8.02
C MET A 154 6.89 10.57 -8.66
N GLY A 155 7.19 11.87 -8.64
CA GLY A 155 8.54 12.35 -8.94
C GLY A 155 9.54 11.82 -7.90
N PHE A 156 10.80 11.70 -8.30
CA PHE A 156 11.87 11.70 -7.31
C PHE A 156 11.84 13.07 -6.64
N GLY A 157 11.79 13.13 -5.30
CA GLY A 157 11.73 14.42 -4.60
C GLY A 157 12.83 15.36 -5.10
N ARG A 158 12.50 16.63 -5.36
CA ARG A 158 13.52 17.63 -5.72
C ARG A 158 14.53 17.71 -4.58
N GLY A 159 15.76 17.31 -4.86
CA GLY A 159 16.87 17.20 -3.92
C GLY A 159 18.23 17.00 -4.57
N ASP A 160 18.33 16.35 -5.74
CA ASP A 160 19.62 16.18 -6.43
C ASP A 160 19.46 16.34 -7.96
N TYR A 161 19.53 17.60 -8.41
CA TYR A 161 20.12 18.00 -9.69
C TYR A 161 20.89 19.28 -9.41
N ASP A 162 22.07 19.13 -8.82
CA ASP A 162 23.17 20.10 -8.85
C ASP A 162 24.43 19.36 -8.39
N LEU A 163 25.03 18.57 -9.29
CA LEU A 163 26.46 18.29 -9.39
C LEU A 163 26.78 17.97 -10.85
#